data_AF-A0A364L5P6-F1
#
_entry.id   AF-A0A364L5P6-F1
#
_cell.length_a   1.000
_cell.length_b   1.000
_cell.length_c   1.000
_cell.angle_alpha   90.00
_cell.angle_beta   90.00
_cell.angle_gamma   90.00
#
_symmetry.space_group_name_H-M   'P 1'
#
loop_
_entity.id
_entity.type
_entity.pdbx_description
1 polymer ?
#
loop_
_entity_poly.entity_id
_entity_poly.type
_entity_poly.pdbx_seq_one_letter_code
_entity_poly.pdbx_strand_id
1 'polypeptide(L)'
;MEPENSVPQNDNGDIVDSDSSLSSSVEDLLTDRINTLAQFLTLLGNKILLGEQREIDMQVQIDKINDRLEILQERLEKRLEEIDQDVKARDTQLDGHDTHLLYLRAGELETIWDKVTSNIPLEDIYILHGADVALDMLALNFLHVTDQQRYEVAKVGFENLYEFPFNDDNEQKITTGPAEVRKTIDKRANLKFLRAWKWSSETEYLVDLCDAILGKWENKLNRYYPNAQLRQDYEELETLYINKGV
;
A
#
# COMPACT_ATOMS: atom_id res chain seq x y z
N MET A 1 -15.42 110.71 95.21
CA MET A 1 -16.78 111.24 95.04
C MET A 1 -17.55 110.23 94.23
N GLU A 2 -18.67 109.77 94.77
CA GLU A 2 -19.75 109.06 94.08
C GLU A 2 -21.00 109.95 94.15
N PRO A 3 -22.12 109.64 93.45
CA PRO A 3 -22.35 108.54 92.49
C PRO A 3 -22.39 109.12 91.04
N GLU A 4 -23.30 108.91 90.08
CA GLU A 4 -24.57 108.16 89.99
C GLU A 4 -25.01 107.97 88.51
N ASN A 5 -25.66 106.83 88.20
CA ASN A 5 -26.71 106.57 87.15
C ASN A 5 -26.52 107.05 85.68
N SER A 6 -26.95 106.35 84.61
CA SER A 6 -28.04 105.34 84.45
C SER A 6 -27.74 104.24 83.39
N VAL A 7 -28.61 103.22 83.30
CA VAL A 7 -28.57 101.93 82.53
C VAL A 7 -30.06 101.51 82.24
N PRO A 8 -30.49 100.71 81.21
CA PRO A 8 -29.82 99.64 80.41
C PRO A 8 -30.13 99.56 78.87
N GLN A 9 -29.65 98.47 78.22
CA GLN A 9 -30.22 97.69 77.06
C GLN A 9 -30.45 98.37 75.67
N ASN A 10 -30.18 97.75 74.51
CA ASN A 10 -30.23 96.33 74.06
C ASN A 10 -28.84 95.80 73.62
N ASP A 11 -28.51 94.51 73.58
CA ASP A 11 -29.22 93.25 73.23
C ASP A 11 -29.26 92.96 71.70
N ASN A 12 -29.18 91.68 71.32
CA ASN A 12 -28.54 91.11 70.11
C ASN A 12 -27.00 91.34 70.09
N GLY A 13 -26.13 90.33 70.01
CA GLY A 13 -26.36 88.89 69.93
C GLY A 13 -26.37 88.37 68.50
N ASP A 14 -25.18 87.99 68.01
CA ASP A 14 -24.99 86.98 66.97
C ASP A 14 -23.89 86.02 67.44
N ILE A 15 -24.12 84.73 67.19
CA ILE A 15 -23.24 83.60 67.51
C ILE A 15 -22.96 82.89 66.18
N VAL A 16 -21.96 82.01 66.13
CA VAL A 16 -21.61 81.13 65.00
C VAL A 16 -21.13 81.85 63.71
N ASP A 17 -20.33 81.24 62.83
CA ASP A 17 -19.85 79.85 62.80
C ASP A 17 -18.31 79.74 62.84
N SER A 18 -17.81 78.60 63.30
CA SER A 18 -16.38 78.26 63.32
C SER A 18 -16.14 76.81 62.92
N ASP A 19 -16.67 76.40 61.76
CA ASP A 19 -16.53 75.01 61.27
C ASP A 19 -16.46 74.85 59.73
N SER A 20 -16.21 75.93 58.98
CA SER A 20 -16.28 75.91 57.50
C SER A 20 -15.06 75.30 56.77
N SER A 21 -13.97 74.99 57.47
CA SER A 21 -12.74 74.44 56.88
C SER A 21 -12.67 72.92 56.85
N LEU A 22 -13.58 72.22 57.56
CA LEU A 22 -13.62 70.76 57.61
C LEU A 22 -14.50 70.13 56.52
N SER A 23 -15.56 70.79 56.06
CA SER A 23 -16.47 70.19 55.06
C SER A 23 -15.84 70.09 53.67
N SER A 24 -15.19 71.15 53.16
CA SER A 24 -14.60 71.12 51.81
C SER A 24 -13.52 70.04 51.69
N SER A 25 -12.69 69.86 52.72
CA SER A 25 -11.66 68.81 52.74
C SER A 25 -12.23 67.38 52.68
N VAL A 26 -13.50 67.19 53.04
CA VAL A 26 -14.20 65.90 52.90
C VAL A 26 -14.84 65.77 51.51
N GLU A 27 -15.39 66.85 50.97
CA GLU A 27 -15.95 66.90 49.61
C GLU A 27 -14.87 66.72 48.52
N ASP A 28 -13.69 67.33 48.69
CA ASP A 28 -12.51 67.14 47.84
C ASP A 28 -12.05 65.67 47.85
N LEU A 29 -11.91 65.07 49.05
CA LEU A 29 -11.50 63.67 49.22
C LEU A 29 -12.52 62.66 48.66
N LEU A 30 -13.82 62.98 48.75
CA LEU A 30 -14.88 62.21 48.11
C LEU A 30 -14.82 62.35 46.58
N THR A 31 -14.57 63.55 46.07
CA THR A 31 -14.44 63.84 44.64
C THR A 31 -13.26 63.10 44.02
N ASP A 32 -12.09 63.11 44.66
CA ASP A 32 -10.91 62.33 44.21
C ASP A 32 -11.15 60.82 44.24
N ARG A 33 -11.88 60.31 45.24
CA ARG A 33 -12.31 58.90 45.28
C ARG A 33 -13.27 58.55 44.15
N ILE A 34 -14.23 59.41 43.84
CA ILE A 34 -15.17 59.24 42.72
C ILE A 34 -14.43 59.27 41.38
N ASN A 35 -13.50 60.23 41.19
CA ASN A 35 -12.66 60.32 40.00
C ASN A 35 -11.78 59.06 39.83
N THR A 36 -11.19 58.57 40.91
CA THR A 36 -10.38 57.33 40.93
C THR A 36 -11.22 56.11 40.56
N LEU A 37 -12.43 55.98 41.12
CA LEU A 37 -13.36 54.89 40.78
C LEU A 37 -13.83 54.98 39.31
N ALA A 38 -14.11 56.18 38.79
CA ALA A 38 -14.46 56.38 37.38
C ALA A 38 -13.32 55.98 36.43
N GLN A 39 -12.07 56.28 36.77
CA GLN A 39 -10.89 55.84 36.01
C GLN A 39 -10.75 54.30 36.04
N PHE A 40 -10.95 53.66 37.19
CA PHE A 40 -10.94 52.20 37.28
C PHE A 40 -12.08 51.56 36.48
N LEU A 41 -13.30 52.12 36.50
CA LEU A 41 -14.43 51.64 35.72
C LEU A 41 -14.20 51.77 34.21
N THR A 42 -13.64 52.90 33.75
CA THR A 42 -13.21 53.08 32.35
C THR A 42 -12.16 52.03 31.95
N LEU A 43 -11.16 51.81 32.80
CA LEU A 43 -10.08 50.85 32.53
C LEU A 43 -10.57 49.38 32.56
N LEU A 44 -11.57 49.06 33.38
CA LEU A 44 -12.25 47.77 33.38
C LEU A 44 -13.10 47.58 32.13
N GLY A 45 -13.93 48.57 31.74
CA GLY A 45 -14.75 48.51 30.52
C GLY A 45 -13.90 48.32 29.26
N ASN A 46 -12.80 49.06 29.14
CA ASN A 46 -11.84 48.90 28.04
C ASN A 46 -11.18 47.51 28.01
N LYS A 47 -10.95 46.88 29.17
CA LYS A 47 -10.43 45.51 29.26
C LYS A 47 -11.47 44.45 28.91
N ILE A 48 -12.73 44.66 29.30
CA ILE A 48 -13.85 43.76 28.97
C ILE A 48 -14.06 43.75 27.46
N LEU A 49 -14.22 44.92 26.84
CA LEU A 49 -14.44 45.06 25.40
C LEU A 49 -13.26 44.51 24.56
N LEU A 50 -12.02 44.64 25.05
CA LEU A 50 -10.84 44.03 24.42
C LEU A 50 -10.76 42.50 24.64
N GLY A 51 -11.42 41.97 25.69
CA GLY A 51 -11.65 40.55 25.88
C GLY A 51 -12.70 40.00 24.91
N GLU A 52 -13.86 40.64 24.85
CA GLU A 52 -14.98 40.32 23.95
C GLU A 52 -14.53 40.30 22.48
N GLN A 53 -13.77 41.31 22.02
CA GLN A 53 -13.23 41.32 20.67
C GLN A 53 -12.29 40.13 20.40
N ARG A 54 -11.45 39.74 21.38
CA ARG A 54 -10.57 38.57 21.24
C ARG A 54 -11.35 37.26 21.20
N GLU A 55 -12.43 37.16 21.96
CA GLU A 55 -13.32 35.99 21.94
C GLU A 55 -14.00 35.84 20.57
N ILE A 56 -14.50 36.94 20.00
CA ILE A 56 -15.03 36.99 18.63
C ILE A 56 -13.93 36.63 17.60
N ASP A 57 -12.74 37.22 17.69
CA ASP A 57 -11.62 36.94 16.79
C ASP A 57 -11.14 35.47 16.86
N MET A 58 -11.25 34.84 18.03
CA MET A 58 -10.94 33.41 18.23
C MET A 58 -12.06 32.51 17.67
N GLN A 59 -13.33 32.83 17.91
CA GLN A 59 -14.45 32.06 17.35
C GLN A 59 -14.40 32.06 15.82
N VAL A 60 -14.19 33.23 15.21
CA VAL A 60 -14.02 33.39 13.75
C VAL A 60 -12.78 32.64 13.21
N GLN A 61 -11.80 32.28 14.04
CA GLN A 61 -10.69 31.41 13.66
C GLN A 61 -11.03 29.92 13.83
N ILE A 62 -11.77 29.55 14.88
CA ILE A 62 -12.28 28.18 15.10
C ILE A 62 -13.20 27.77 13.95
N ASP A 63 -14.16 28.62 13.58
CA ASP A 63 -15.10 28.36 12.47
C ASP A 63 -14.33 28.09 11.16
N LYS A 64 -13.38 28.98 10.81
CA LYS A 64 -12.50 28.82 9.63
C LYS A 64 -11.56 27.62 9.69
N ILE A 65 -11.31 27.04 10.87
CA ILE A 65 -10.58 25.78 11.01
C ILE A 65 -11.53 24.60 10.77
N ASN A 66 -12.75 24.65 11.31
CA ASN A 66 -13.78 23.63 11.10
C ASN A 66 -14.15 23.51 9.61
N ASP A 67 -14.43 24.63 8.92
CA ASP A 67 -14.69 24.67 7.47
C ASP A 67 -13.58 23.95 6.67
N ARG A 68 -12.32 24.15 7.08
CA ARG A 68 -11.15 23.56 6.43
C ARG A 68 -10.99 22.08 6.73
N LEU A 69 -11.37 21.64 7.94
CA LEU A 69 -11.34 20.23 8.31
C LEU A 69 -12.41 19.44 7.55
N GLU A 70 -13.62 20.00 7.40
CA GLU A 70 -14.71 19.42 6.60
C GLU A 70 -14.30 19.27 5.12
N ILE A 71 -13.83 20.36 4.49
CA ILE A 71 -13.33 20.34 3.09
C ILE A 71 -12.13 19.39 2.90
N LEU A 72 -11.29 19.19 3.94
CA LEU A 72 -10.20 18.21 3.91
C LEU A 72 -10.71 16.78 4.07
N GLN A 73 -11.72 16.55 4.90
CA GLN A 73 -12.34 15.24 5.10
C GLN A 73 -13.05 14.78 3.81
N GLU A 74 -13.93 15.60 3.22
CA GLU A 74 -14.57 15.29 1.93
C GLU A 74 -13.54 14.93 0.84
N ARG A 75 -12.42 15.67 0.80
CA ARG A 75 -11.34 15.45 -0.17
C ARG A 75 -10.56 14.17 0.10
N LEU A 76 -10.42 13.75 1.36
CA LEU A 76 -9.77 12.50 1.73
C LEU A 76 -10.69 11.31 1.44
N GLU A 77 -11.97 11.41 1.80
CA GLU A 77 -12.99 10.38 1.51
C GLU A 77 -13.11 10.14 0.01
N LYS A 78 -13.25 11.21 -0.80
CA LYS A 78 -13.26 11.08 -2.27
C LYS A 78 -11.98 10.45 -2.83
N ARG A 79 -10.81 10.80 -2.28
CA ARG A 79 -9.53 10.20 -2.71
C ARG A 79 -9.38 8.74 -2.32
N LEU A 80 -9.97 8.32 -1.19
CA LEU A 80 -10.01 6.91 -0.81
C LEU A 80 -10.93 6.11 -1.74
N GLU A 81 -12.07 6.68 -2.14
CA GLU A 81 -12.94 6.09 -3.17
C GLU A 81 -12.24 6.00 -4.54
N GLU A 82 -11.58 7.08 -4.99
CA GLU A 82 -10.78 7.09 -6.23
C GLU A 82 -9.70 5.99 -6.21
N ILE A 83 -9.01 5.79 -5.08
CA ILE A 83 -7.97 4.75 -4.93
C ILE A 83 -8.58 3.33 -4.88
N ASP A 84 -9.69 3.13 -4.19
CA ASP A 84 -10.38 1.83 -4.13
C ASP A 84 -10.90 1.38 -5.50
N GLN A 85 -11.41 2.32 -6.31
CA GLN A 85 -11.81 2.08 -7.70
C GLN A 85 -10.58 1.76 -8.58
N ASP A 86 -9.48 2.52 -8.46
CA ASP A 86 -8.23 2.28 -9.20
C ASP A 86 -7.60 0.91 -8.87
N VAL A 87 -7.66 0.47 -7.61
CA VAL A 87 -7.16 -0.86 -7.19
C VAL A 87 -8.03 -1.96 -7.79
N LYS A 88 -9.36 -1.91 -7.63
CA LYS A 88 -10.27 -2.92 -8.20
C LYS A 88 -10.16 -3.01 -9.72
N ALA A 89 -9.95 -1.89 -10.40
CA ALA A 89 -9.72 -1.86 -11.85
C ALA A 89 -8.41 -2.55 -12.25
N ARG A 90 -7.34 -2.43 -11.45
CA ARG A 90 -6.06 -3.11 -11.66
C ARG A 90 -6.14 -4.60 -11.34
N ASP A 91 -6.76 -4.98 -10.24
CA ASP A 91 -6.96 -6.38 -9.87
C ASP A 91 -7.73 -7.12 -10.98
N THR A 92 -8.81 -6.51 -11.49
CA THR A 92 -9.57 -7.01 -12.65
C THR A 92 -8.71 -7.13 -13.92
N GLN A 93 -7.75 -6.22 -14.13
CA GLN A 93 -6.81 -6.29 -15.26
C GLN A 93 -5.76 -7.39 -15.09
N LEU A 94 -5.32 -7.66 -13.86
CA LEU A 94 -4.39 -8.75 -13.53
C LEU A 94 -5.08 -10.11 -13.70
N ASP A 95 -6.28 -10.31 -13.14
CA ASP A 95 -7.07 -11.53 -13.34
C ASP A 95 -7.31 -11.81 -14.83
N GLY A 96 -7.62 -10.77 -15.61
CA GLY A 96 -7.80 -10.87 -17.06
C GLY A 96 -6.51 -11.15 -17.83
N HIS A 97 -5.38 -10.59 -17.40
CA HIS A 97 -4.06 -10.85 -17.96
C HIS A 97 -3.61 -12.29 -17.72
N ASP A 98 -3.75 -12.77 -16.47
CA ASP A 98 -3.32 -14.10 -16.09
C ASP A 98 -4.22 -15.17 -16.75
N THR A 99 -5.53 -14.91 -16.85
CA THR A 99 -6.45 -15.72 -17.68
C THR A 99 -6.00 -15.76 -19.15
N HIS A 100 -5.56 -14.64 -19.73
CA HIS A 100 -5.06 -14.61 -21.11
C HIS A 100 -3.74 -15.38 -21.27
N LEU A 101 -2.83 -15.29 -20.29
CA LEU A 101 -1.59 -16.04 -20.26
C LEU A 101 -1.84 -17.55 -20.20
N LEU A 102 -2.76 -18.02 -19.36
CA LEU A 102 -3.17 -19.43 -19.29
C LEU A 102 -3.74 -19.92 -20.63
N TYR A 103 -4.56 -19.11 -21.31
CA TYR A 103 -5.05 -19.43 -22.66
C TYR A 103 -3.95 -19.46 -23.74
N LEU A 104 -2.93 -18.61 -23.62
CA LEU A 104 -1.78 -18.59 -24.53
C LEU A 104 -0.93 -19.87 -24.36
N ARG A 105 -0.68 -20.28 -23.12
CA ARG A 105 0.04 -21.53 -22.80
C ARG A 105 -0.71 -22.77 -23.26
N ALA A 106 -2.01 -22.83 -22.99
CA ALA A 106 -2.91 -23.83 -23.57
C ALA A 106 -2.76 -23.91 -25.11
N GLY A 107 -2.77 -22.77 -25.80
CA GLY A 107 -2.58 -22.71 -27.25
C GLY A 107 -1.22 -23.20 -27.74
N GLU A 108 -0.13 -23.01 -26.99
CA GLU A 108 1.17 -23.61 -27.31
C GLU A 108 1.17 -25.13 -27.15
N LEU A 109 0.52 -25.66 -26.10
CA LEU A 109 0.38 -27.10 -25.90
C LEU A 109 -0.50 -27.75 -26.99
N GLU A 110 -1.63 -27.13 -27.33
CA GLU A 110 -2.49 -27.51 -28.47
C GLU A 110 -1.69 -27.52 -29.79
N THR A 111 -0.84 -26.51 -30.02
CA THR A 111 0.05 -26.43 -31.18
C THR A 111 1.10 -27.55 -31.23
N ILE A 112 1.49 -28.13 -30.09
CA ILE A 112 2.36 -29.33 -30.06
C ILE A 112 1.56 -30.57 -30.45
N TRP A 113 0.35 -30.73 -29.91
CA TRP A 113 -0.55 -31.84 -30.29
C TRP A 113 -0.88 -31.85 -31.78
N ASP A 114 -1.18 -30.70 -32.38
CA ASP A 114 -1.43 -30.56 -33.83
C ASP A 114 -0.25 -31.09 -34.65
N LYS A 115 0.98 -30.76 -34.23
CA LYS A 115 2.21 -31.19 -34.93
C LYS A 115 2.45 -32.70 -34.77
N VAL A 116 2.32 -33.23 -33.56
CA VAL A 116 2.48 -34.66 -33.26
C VAL A 116 1.45 -35.50 -34.02
N THR A 117 0.17 -35.12 -33.99
CA THR A 117 -0.90 -35.83 -34.72
C THR A 117 -0.80 -35.69 -36.24
N SER A 118 -0.22 -34.59 -36.73
CA SER A 118 0.16 -34.43 -38.14
C SER A 118 1.36 -35.29 -38.56
N ASN A 119 1.95 -36.09 -37.66
CA ASN A 119 3.16 -36.88 -37.86
C ASN A 119 4.40 -36.03 -38.24
N ILE A 120 4.44 -34.78 -37.79
CA ILE A 120 5.65 -33.95 -37.86
C ILE A 120 6.65 -34.51 -36.84
N PRO A 121 7.93 -34.76 -37.22
CA PRO A 121 8.94 -35.23 -36.27
C PRO A 121 9.04 -34.32 -35.05
N LEU A 122 9.30 -34.88 -33.86
CA LEU A 122 9.60 -34.06 -32.67
C LEU A 122 10.80 -33.12 -32.95
N GLU A 123 11.76 -33.60 -33.74
CA GLU A 123 12.89 -32.86 -34.31
C GLU A 123 12.51 -31.67 -35.21
N ASP A 124 11.25 -31.50 -35.60
CA ASP A 124 10.72 -30.33 -36.35
C ASP A 124 9.78 -29.45 -35.48
N ILE A 125 9.26 -29.96 -34.36
CA ILE A 125 8.43 -29.19 -33.41
C ILE A 125 9.23 -28.07 -32.74
N TYR A 126 8.58 -26.95 -32.49
CA TYR A 126 9.13 -25.88 -31.66
C TYR A 126 8.03 -25.09 -30.92
N ILE A 127 8.42 -24.53 -29.77
CA ILE A 127 7.67 -23.57 -28.95
C ILE A 127 8.19 -22.14 -29.16
N LEU A 128 7.45 -21.12 -28.71
CA LEU A 128 7.80 -19.71 -28.89
C LEU A 128 8.18 -19.01 -27.58
N HIS A 129 7.40 -19.18 -26.51
CA HIS A 129 7.57 -18.40 -25.26
C HIS A 129 8.45 -19.10 -24.22
N GLY A 130 9.07 -20.21 -24.60
CA GLY A 130 9.85 -21.08 -23.72
C GLY A 130 9.00 -22.05 -22.91
N ALA A 131 9.64 -22.98 -22.22
CA ALA A 131 8.99 -23.93 -21.32
C ALA A 131 8.95 -23.40 -19.88
N ASP A 132 7.78 -23.52 -19.23
CA ASP A 132 7.53 -23.31 -17.80
C ASP A 132 6.51 -24.37 -17.36
N VAL A 133 6.99 -25.45 -16.73
CA VAL A 133 6.18 -26.60 -16.37
C VAL A 133 5.14 -26.25 -15.30
N ALA A 134 5.38 -25.23 -14.47
CA ALA A 134 4.43 -24.83 -13.43
C ALA A 134 3.26 -24.05 -14.04
N LEU A 135 3.54 -23.11 -14.94
CA LEU A 135 2.53 -22.34 -15.64
C LEU A 135 1.70 -23.22 -16.60
N ASP A 136 2.33 -24.22 -17.23
CA ASP A 136 1.62 -25.16 -18.11
C ASP A 136 0.69 -26.10 -17.32
N MET A 137 1.07 -26.57 -16.13
CA MET A 137 0.16 -27.32 -15.25
C MET A 137 -1.01 -26.45 -14.76
N LEU A 138 -0.78 -25.16 -14.47
CA LEU A 138 -1.86 -24.22 -14.16
C LEU A 138 -2.81 -24.03 -15.36
N ALA A 139 -2.28 -23.97 -16.59
CA ALA A 139 -3.10 -23.85 -17.80
C ALA A 139 -3.96 -25.11 -18.02
N LEU A 140 -3.42 -26.31 -17.78
CA LEU A 140 -4.21 -27.56 -17.82
C LEU A 140 -5.31 -27.58 -16.76
N ASN A 141 -5.00 -27.23 -15.51
CA ASN A 141 -6.00 -27.19 -14.43
C ASN A 141 -7.09 -26.13 -14.68
N PHE A 142 -6.74 -25.00 -15.27
CA PHE A 142 -7.71 -24.00 -15.74
C PHE A 142 -8.61 -24.54 -16.85
N LEU A 143 -8.06 -25.23 -17.85
CA LEU A 143 -8.86 -25.86 -18.92
C LEU A 143 -9.76 -26.98 -18.38
N HIS A 144 -9.31 -27.80 -17.42
CA HIS A 144 -10.13 -28.87 -16.85
C HIS A 144 -11.43 -28.34 -16.22
N VAL A 145 -11.41 -27.10 -15.70
CA VAL A 145 -12.60 -26.43 -15.13
C VAL A 145 -13.42 -25.66 -16.18
N THR A 146 -12.83 -25.25 -17.31
CA THR A 146 -13.43 -24.29 -18.27
C THR A 146 -13.75 -24.85 -19.65
N ASP A 147 -12.91 -25.73 -20.20
CA ASP A 147 -13.06 -26.36 -21.52
C ASP A 147 -12.39 -27.75 -21.53
N GLN A 148 -13.18 -28.79 -21.25
CA GLN A 148 -12.70 -30.17 -21.24
C GLN A 148 -12.19 -30.64 -22.62
N GLN A 149 -12.71 -30.10 -23.73
CA GLN A 149 -12.25 -30.53 -25.06
C GLN A 149 -10.82 -30.04 -25.31
N ARG A 150 -10.53 -28.78 -24.96
CA ARG A 150 -9.17 -28.23 -25.04
C ARG A 150 -8.25 -28.86 -24.02
N TYR A 151 -8.73 -29.19 -22.82
CA TYR A 151 -7.95 -29.88 -21.80
C TYR A 151 -7.34 -31.20 -22.31
N GLU A 152 -8.14 -32.10 -22.91
CA GLU A 152 -7.60 -33.39 -23.40
C GLU A 152 -6.54 -33.20 -24.51
N VAL A 153 -6.69 -32.17 -25.35
CA VAL A 153 -5.74 -31.83 -26.42
C VAL A 153 -4.44 -31.24 -25.83
N ALA A 154 -4.56 -30.21 -24.99
CA ALA A 154 -3.43 -29.57 -24.33
C ALA A 154 -2.67 -30.54 -23.42
N LYS A 155 -3.36 -31.48 -22.77
CA LYS A 155 -2.75 -32.54 -21.95
C LYS A 155 -1.78 -33.37 -22.77
N VAL A 156 -2.19 -33.89 -23.93
CA VAL A 156 -1.27 -34.67 -24.79
C VAL A 156 -0.13 -33.79 -25.33
N GLY A 157 -0.38 -32.49 -25.56
CA GLY A 157 0.67 -31.51 -25.84
C GLY A 157 1.73 -31.41 -24.73
N PHE A 158 1.30 -31.31 -23.48
CA PHE A 158 2.17 -31.30 -22.29
C PHE A 158 2.99 -32.59 -22.16
N GLU A 159 2.35 -33.74 -22.33
CA GLU A 159 3.01 -35.05 -22.23
C GLU A 159 4.12 -35.21 -23.28
N ASN A 160 3.97 -34.60 -24.46
CA ASN A 160 5.01 -34.57 -25.50
C ASN A 160 6.07 -33.48 -25.27
N LEU A 161 5.71 -32.32 -24.71
CA LEU A 161 6.64 -31.22 -24.41
C LEU A 161 7.64 -31.57 -23.31
N TYR A 162 7.16 -32.25 -22.26
CA TYR A 162 7.96 -32.53 -21.06
C TYR A 162 8.41 -33.99 -20.96
N GLU A 163 7.83 -34.90 -21.74
CA GLU A 163 8.04 -36.36 -21.69
C GLU A 163 7.63 -37.01 -20.35
N PHE A 164 6.73 -36.35 -19.60
CA PHE A 164 6.10 -36.89 -18.38
C PHE A 164 4.58 -37.07 -18.60
N PRO A 165 3.99 -38.23 -18.24
CA PRO A 165 2.53 -38.40 -18.30
C PRO A 165 1.86 -37.52 -17.23
N PHE A 166 0.79 -36.81 -17.60
CA PHE A 166 0.11 -35.87 -16.74
C PHE A 166 -0.95 -36.59 -15.89
N ASN A 167 -0.62 -36.76 -14.62
CA ASN A 167 -1.41 -37.43 -13.59
C ASN A 167 -1.09 -36.86 -12.20
N ASP A 168 -1.97 -37.11 -11.24
CA ASP A 168 -1.94 -36.58 -9.88
C ASP A 168 -0.58 -36.78 -9.18
N ASP A 169 0.01 -37.98 -9.33
CA ASP A 169 1.32 -38.33 -8.75
C ASP A 169 2.43 -37.45 -9.32
N ASN A 170 2.51 -37.29 -10.64
CA ASN A 170 3.52 -36.46 -11.30
C ASN A 170 3.28 -34.96 -11.09
N GLU A 171 2.03 -34.50 -11.12
CA GLU A 171 1.67 -33.11 -10.85
C GLU A 171 2.08 -32.71 -9.43
N GLN A 172 1.73 -33.52 -8.43
CA GLN A 172 2.16 -33.30 -7.04
C GLN A 172 3.68 -33.36 -6.91
N LYS A 173 4.34 -34.34 -7.54
CA LYS A 173 5.80 -34.53 -7.52
C LYS A 173 6.57 -33.35 -8.11
N ILE A 174 6.13 -32.78 -9.23
CA ILE A 174 6.75 -31.61 -9.88
C ILE A 174 6.46 -30.33 -9.07
N THR A 175 5.20 -30.13 -8.67
CA THR A 175 4.75 -28.95 -7.91
C THR A 175 5.40 -28.85 -6.53
N THR A 176 5.55 -29.98 -5.82
CA THR A 176 6.25 -30.05 -4.52
C THR A 176 7.77 -30.25 -4.64
N GLY A 177 8.31 -30.32 -5.87
CA GLY A 177 9.74 -30.51 -6.12
C GLY A 177 10.61 -29.31 -5.69
N PRO A 178 11.93 -29.51 -5.55
CA PRO A 178 12.89 -28.40 -5.48
C PRO A 178 12.79 -27.48 -6.70
N ALA A 179 13.09 -26.19 -6.53
CA ALA A 179 13.01 -25.22 -7.62
C ALA A 179 14.04 -25.54 -8.73
N GLU A 180 15.19 -26.07 -8.33
CA GLU A 180 16.26 -26.60 -9.18
C GLU A 180 15.74 -27.70 -10.13
N VAL A 181 14.84 -28.57 -9.65
CA VAL A 181 14.25 -29.64 -10.45
C VAL A 181 13.28 -29.10 -11.49
N ARG A 182 12.33 -28.24 -11.09
CA ARG A 182 11.40 -27.60 -12.05
C ARG A 182 12.17 -26.88 -13.15
N LYS A 183 13.14 -26.04 -12.78
CA LYS A 183 14.02 -25.35 -13.73
C LYS A 183 14.84 -26.29 -14.61
N THR A 184 15.15 -27.51 -14.16
CA THR A 184 15.81 -28.52 -15.00
C THR A 184 14.83 -29.09 -16.03
N ILE A 185 13.57 -29.36 -15.66
CA ILE A 185 12.49 -29.74 -16.60
C ILE A 185 12.27 -28.61 -17.62
N ASP A 186 12.19 -27.36 -17.16
CA ASP A 186 12.03 -26.18 -18.01
C ASP A 186 13.21 -26.07 -19.00
N LYS A 187 14.46 -26.13 -18.52
CA LYS A 187 15.65 -26.10 -19.38
C LYS A 187 15.67 -27.23 -20.40
N ARG A 188 15.34 -28.46 -20.00
CA ARG A 188 15.28 -29.64 -20.87
C ARG A 188 14.30 -29.45 -22.03
N ALA A 189 13.07 -29.00 -21.73
CA ALA A 189 12.06 -28.71 -22.75
C ALA A 189 12.45 -27.51 -23.62
N ASN A 190 13.09 -26.48 -23.06
CA ASN A 190 13.67 -25.38 -23.84
C ASN A 190 14.79 -25.86 -24.77
N LEU A 191 15.69 -26.73 -24.34
CA LEU A 191 16.78 -27.27 -25.16
C LEU A 191 16.25 -28.09 -26.34
N LYS A 192 15.24 -28.94 -26.11
CA LYS A 192 14.61 -29.78 -27.15
C LYS A 192 13.74 -28.97 -28.12
N PHE A 193 12.93 -28.02 -27.61
CA PHE A 193 11.83 -27.42 -28.38
C PHE A 193 11.91 -25.90 -28.58
N LEU A 194 12.71 -25.13 -27.83
CA LEU A 194 12.85 -23.70 -28.10
C LEU A 194 13.79 -23.50 -29.30
N ARG A 195 13.30 -22.80 -30.33
CA ARG A 195 13.99 -22.64 -31.62
C ARG A 195 15.43 -22.09 -31.53
N ALA A 196 15.76 -21.33 -30.48
CA ALA A 196 17.10 -20.80 -30.24
C ALA A 196 18.16 -21.89 -29.96
N TRP A 197 17.81 -22.94 -29.22
CA TRP A 197 18.75 -24.01 -28.83
C TRP A 197 18.94 -25.08 -29.91
N LYS A 198 17.95 -25.21 -30.80
CA LYS A 198 17.79 -26.34 -31.73
C LYS A 198 18.95 -26.59 -32.72
N TRP A 199 19.86 -25.62 -32.86
CA TRP A 199 21.01 -25.70 -33.78
C TRP A 199 22.37 -25.49 -33.08
N SER A 200 22.43 -25.48 -31.73
CA SER A 200 23.70 -25.51 -31.00
C SER A 200 24.24 -26.93 -30.94
N SER A 201 25.55 -27.06 -31.15
CA SER A 201 26.34 -28.28 -30.98
C SER A 201 26.36 -28.83 -29.55
N GLU A 202 26.00 -28.01 -28.57
CA GLU A 202 26.05 -28.34 -27.14
C GLU A 202 24.70 -28.79 -26.58
N THR A 203 23.62 -28.67 -27.35
CA THR A 203 22.24 -28.94 -26.90
C THR A 203 22.03 -30.38 -26.45
N GLU A 204 22.60 -31.37 -27.16
CA GLU A 204 22.53 -32.79 -26.77
C GLU A 204 23.20 -33.03 -25.40
N TYR A 205 24.40 -32.50 -25.20
CA TYR A 205 25.13 -32.57 -23.92
C TYR A 205 24.40 -31.85 -22.77
N LEU A 206 23.75 -30.71 -23.03
CA LEU A 206 22.94 -30.02 -22.03
C LEU A 206 21.64 -30.79 -21.69
N VAL A 207 21.07 -31.52 -22.65
CA VAL A 207 19.94 -32.44 -22.39
C VAL A 207 20.40 -33.65 -21.56
N ASP A 208 21.56 -34.24 -21.85
CA ASP A 208 22.16 -35.32 -21.04
C ASP A 208 22.38 -34.88 -19.58
N LEU A 209 22.86 -33.65 -19.35
CA LEU A 209 22.99 -33.09 -18.00
C LEU A 209 21.63 -32.91 -17.30
N CYS A 210 20.60 -32.47 -18.03
CA CYS A 210 19.24 -32.39 -17.49
C CYS A 210 18.72 -33.78 -17.11
N ASP A 211 18.84 -34.77 -18.00
CA ASP A 211 18.39 -36.15 -17.75
C ASP A 211 19.18 -36.82 -16.62
N ALA A 212 20.46 -36.51 -16.45
CA ALA A 212 21.25 -36.95 -15.29
C ALA A 212 20.75 -36.34 -13.96
N ILE A 213 20.37 -35.06 -13.93
CA ILE A 213 19.81 -34.40 -12.73
C ILE A 213 18.42 -34.95 -12.39
N LEU A 214 17.54 -35.06 -13.39
CA LEU A 214 16.19 -35.60 -13.21
C LEU A 214 16.25 -37.07 -12.79
N GLY A 215 17.04 -37.90 -13.46
CA GLY A 215 17.23 -39.31 -13.10
C GLY A 215 17.74 -39.52 -11.66
N LYS A 216 18.63 -38.64 -11.15
CA LYS A 216 19.04 -38.65 -9.73
C LYS A 216 17.90 -38.26 -8.78
N TRP A 217 17.03 -37.32 -9.17
CA TRP A 217 15.85 -36.92 -8.39
C TRP A 217 14.73 -37.96 -8.38
N GLU A 218 14.54 -38.70 -9.48
CA GLU A 218 13.55 -39.78 -9.55
C GLU A 218 13.97 -41.00 -8.71
N ASN A 219 15.25 -41.37 -8.78
CA ASN A 219 15.82 -42.53 -8.09
C ASN A 219 16.06 -42.28 -6.57
N LYS A 220 15.00 -41.93 -5.82
CA LYS A 220 15.01 -41.69 -4.36
C LYS A 220 15.22 -42.96 -3.51
N LEU A 221 15.99 -43.93 -4.00
CA LEU A 221 16.45 -45.10 -3.26
C LEU A 221 17.41 -44.73 -2.11
N ASN A 222 18.04 -43.55 -2.15
CA ASN A 222 18.84 -43.02 -1.05
C ASN A 222 18.09 -41.92 -0.28
N ARG A 223 17.74 -42.21 0.99
CA ARG A 223 17.26 -41.25 2.01
C ARG A 223 18.22 -40.11 2.35
N TYR A 224 19.36 -40.04 1.65
CA TYR A 224 20.51 -39.19 1.95
C TYR A 224 21.04 -38.43 0.72
N TYR A 225 20.30 -38.39 -0.41
CA TYR A 225 20.76 -37.56 -1.55
C TYR A 225 20.74 -36.08 -1.13
N PRO A 226 21.89 -35.38 -1.06
CA PRO A 226 21.91 -34.04 -0.49
C PRO A 226 21.31 -33.04 -1.47
N ASN A 227 20.43 -32.16 -0.98
CA ASN A 227 20.00 -30.98 -1.77
C ASN A 227 21.21 -30.18 -2.28
N ALA A 228 22.33 -30.17 -1.53
CA ALA A 228 23.58 -29.56 -1.95
C ALA A 228 24.18 -30.16 -3.24
N GLN A 229 24.10 -31.48 -3.46
CA GLN A 229 24.61 -32.09 -4.69
C GLN A 229 23.68 -31.83 -5.87
N LEU A 230 22.36 -32.00 -5.69
CA LEU A 230 21.37 -31.67 -6.72
C LEU A 230 21.51 -30.21 -7.17
N ARG A 231 21.73 -29.32 -6.20
CA ARG A 231 21.96 -27.91 -6.42
C ARG A 231 23.30 -27.61 -7.07
N GLN A 232 24.39 -28.29 -6.72
CA GLN A 232 25.68 -28.13 -7.39
C GLN A 232 25.59 -28.57 -8.87
N ASP A 233 24.98 -29.73 -9.13
CA ASP A 233 24.75 -30.22 -10.49
C ASP A 233 23.91 -29.22 -11.31
N TYR A 234 22.86 -28.63 -10.68
CA TYR A 234 22.03 -27.58 -11.29
C TYR A 234 22.76 -26.24 -11.45
N GLU A 235 23.64 -25.83 -10.54
CA GLU A 235 24.43 -24.60 -10.63
C GLU A 235 25.49 -24.71 -11.75
N GLU A 236 26.02 -25.91 -12.03
CA GLU A 236 26.85 -26.21 -13.21
C GLU A 236 26.02 -26.13 -14.51
N LEU A 237 24.86 -26.79 -14.56
CA LEU A 237 23.92 -26.71 -15.70
C LEU A 237 23.50 -25.25 -15.99
N GLU A 238 23.12 -24.48 -14.97
CA GLU A 238 22.72 -23.08 -15.08
C GLU A 238 23.88 -22.22 -15.60
N THR A 239 25.10 -22.45 -15.12
CA THR A 239 26.32 -21.76 -15.61
C THR A 239 26.58 -22.07 -17.09
N LEU A 240 26.46 -23.32 -17.52
CA LEU A 240 26.64 -23.71 -18.92
C LEU A 240 25.53 -23.16 -19.82
N TYR A 241 24.28 -23.21 -19.35
CA TYR A 241 23.10 -22.69 -20.06
C TYR A 241 23.16 -21.17 -20.25
N ILE A 242 23.49 -20.39 -19.20
CA ILE A 242 23.58 -18.92 -19.29
C ILE A 242 24.74 -18.50 -20.22
N ASN A 243 25.92 -19.14 -20.11
CA ASN A 243 27.08 -18.79 -20.93
C ASN A 243 26.96 -19.21 -22.41
N LYS A 244 25.83 -19.82 -22.81
CA LYS A 244 25.57 -20.31 -24.18
C LYS A 244 24.25 -19.81 -24.78
N GLY A 245 23.32 -19.28 -23.98
CA GLY A 245 22.03 -18.75 -24.43
C GLY A 245 22.08 -17.31 -24.93
N VAL A 246 23.13 -16.93 -25.69
CA VAL A 246 23.39 -15.55 -26.19
C VAL A 246 23.87 -15.59 -27.64
#